data_AF-A0A938VSI5-F1
#
_entry.id   AF-A0A938VSI5-F1
#
_cell.length_a   1.000
_cell.length_b   1.000
_cell.length_c   1.000
_cell.angle_alpha   90.00
_cell.angle_beta   90.00
_cell.angle_gamma   90.00
#
_symmetry.space_group_name_H-M   'P 1'
#
loop_
_entity.id
_entity.type
_entity.pdbx_description
1 polymer ?
#
loop_
_entity_poly.entity_id
_entity_poly.type
_entity_poly.pdbx_seq_one_letter_code
_entity_poly.pdbx_strand_id
1 'polypeptide(L)'
;MARRSDGSVVAWGDNSAGQCNVPALPGGLAYVEVAAGERHTVARRSDGSVVAWGYNGYGQCNVPALPGGLAYVEVAAGWLYTVARRSDGSVVAWGLNDYGQCNVPALPGGLAYVEVAAGENHTVARRSDGSVVAWGFNNYGQSNVPALPGGLAYVEVAAGERHTVARRSDGSVVAWGSNVYGQCNVPALPGGLAYVEVAAGGYHTVARRSDGSVVAWGLNDYGQCNVPALPGGLAYVEVAAGERHTVARRSDGSVVAWGNNDWGQCNVPALPGGLAYVEVAASWRHTVARRSDGSVVAWGSNVYGQCNVPALPGGLAYVEVAAGWRHTVARRSDGSVVAWGDNVYGQCNVPVLPVGLAYVEVAAGERHTVARRSDGSVVAWGNNYYGQCNVPALPVGLAYVEVAANWRHTVARYVQRCGLGNTYCTSKVNSLGCTPRIRASGLPSSSSGQGFLVTAGRVLNQKPGLLLYGIHGPAATPFQGGFLCVAPPVRRTPAVNSFGSALPASDCTGIYAIDMNAFAIGALGGTPHPALTAGGTVVNCQWWGRDPGFPAPNNTTLTEGLEYTICP
;
A
#
# COMPACT_ATOMS: atom_id res chain seq x y z
N MET A 1 4.89 -5.85 -5.62
CA MET A 1 6.26 -6.25 -5.21
C MET A 1 7.19 -5.04 -5.27
N ALA A 2 7.73 -4.61 -4.12
CA ALA A 2 8.88 -3.70 -3.98
C ALA A 2 9.46 -3.86 -2.54
N ARG A 3 10.79 -3.99 -2.39
CA ARG A 3 11.61 -3.99 -1.14
C ARG A 3 12.47 -2.70 -1.15
N ARG A 4 12.91 -2.00 -0.10
CA ARG A 4 12.87 -1.94 1.40
C ARG A 4 13.30 -0.50 1.81
N SER A 5 13.05 0.03 3.03
CA SER A 5 14.14 0.16 4.05
C SER A 5 13.78 0.25 5.56
N ASP A 6 12.55 0.09 6.06
CA ASP A 6 12.35 -0.37 7.48
C ASP A 6 11.13 -1.25 7.73
N GLY A 7 10.17 -1.33 6.80
CA GLY A 7 9.01 -2.24 6.74
C GLY A 7 8.13 -2.34 7.99
N SER A 8 8.33 -1.63 9.06
CA SER A 8 7.68 -1.94 10.33
C SER A 8 6.13 -1.77 10.26
N VAL A 9 5.34 -2.27 11.23
CA VAL A 9 3.86 -2.28 11.14
C VAL A 9 3.30 -1.69 12.40
N VAL A 10 2.17 -1.03 12.27
CA VAL A 10 1.34 -0.64 13.40
C VAL A 10 -0.09 -1.09 13.12
N ALA A 11 -0.81 -1.43 14.18
CA ALA A 11 -2.20 -1.80 14.16
C ALA A 11 -2.88 -1.07 15.31
N TRP A 12 -4.07 -0.60 15.04
CA TRP A 12 -4.87 0.15 15.96
C TRP A 12 -6.32 -0.12 15.56
N GLY A 13 -7.20 -0.20 16.55
CA GLY A 13 -8.42 -0.98 16.34
C GLY A 13 -8.93 -1.56 17.58
N ASP A 14 -10.03 -2.31 17.40
CA ASP A 14 -10.55 -3.22 18.41
C ASP A 14 -9.37 -3.89 19.04
N ASN A 15 -9.16 -3.58 20.31
CA ASN A 15 -8.10 -4.18 21.07
C ASN A 15 -8.70 -4.95 22.26
N SER A 16 -10.01 -5.25 22.22
CA SER A 16 -10.68 -6.07 23.24
C SER A 16 -10.01 -7.43 23.41
N ALA A 17 -9.21 -7.84 22.43
CA ALA A 17 -8.45 -9.06 22.48
C ALA A 17 -6.95 -8.86 22.19
N GLY A 18 -6.45 -7.63 22.16
CA GLY A 18 -5.03 -7.34 21.93
C GLY A 18 -4.60 -7.26 20.46
N GLN A 19 -5.53 -7.20 19.50
CA GLN A 19 -5.27 -7.34 18.06
C GLN A 19 -4.66 -6.10 17.39
N CYS A 20 -4.38 -5.11 18.23
CA CYS A 20 -3.65 -3.90 17.91
C CYS A 20 -2.33 -3.76 18.69
N ASN A 21 -2.01 -4.69 19.60
CA ASN A 21 -0.75 -4.71 20.33
C ASN A 21 0.39 -5.21 19.42
N VAL A 22 0.86 -4.34 18.50
CA VAL A 22 1.87 -4.77 17.52
C VAL A 22 3.17 -5.16 18.21
N PRO A 23 3.69 -6.37 17.95
CA PRO A 23 4.96 -6.81 18.50
C PRO A 23 6.12 -5.94 18.04
N ALA A 24 7.04 -5.65 18.97
CA ALA A 24 8.28 -4.97 18.67
C ALA A 24 9.04 -5.68 17.53
N LEU A 25 9.52 -4.89 16.57
CA LEU A 25 10.28 -5.40 15.43
C LEU A 25 11.76 -5.53 15.81
N PRO A 26 12.39 -6.71 15.61
CA PRO A 26 13.84 -6.85 15.77
C PRO A 26 14.62 -5.92 14.83
N GLY A 27 15.76 -5.41 15.29
CA GLY A 27 16.57 -4.46 14.53
C GLY A 27 16.98 -5.00 13.15
N GLY A 28 16.86 -4.15 12.12
CA GLY A 28 17.20 -4.49 10.72
C GLY A 28 16.12 -5.24 9.94
N LEU A 29 14.97 -5.52 10.56
CA LEU A 29 13.82 -6.15 9.90
C LEU A 29 12.78 -5.13 9.47
N ALA A 30 11.76 -5.65 8.77
CA ALA A 30 10.73 -4.88 8.09
C ALA A 30 9.49 -5.77 7.93
N TYR A 31 8.29 -5.45 8.42
CA TYR A 31 7.10 -6.09 7.83
C TYR A 31 6.94 -5.78 6.33
N VAL A 32 6.30 -6.69 5.60
CA VAL A 32 6.20 -6.67 4.13
C VAL A 32 4.82 -7.07 3.62
N GLU A 33 3.96 -7.57 4.51
CA GLU A 33 2.62 -8.06 4.20
C GLU A 33 1.83 -8.18 5.50
N VAL A 34 0.52 -7.98 5.41
CA VAL A 34 -0.41 -8.08 6.53
C VAL A 34 -1.69 -8.76 6.07
N ALA A 35 -2.25 -9.61 6.92
CA ALA A 35 -3.63 -10.07 6.81
C ALA A 35 -4.41 -9.87 8.12
N ALA A 36 -5.71 -9.68 7.96
CA ALA A 36 -6.66 -9.26 8.99
C ALA A 36 -7.76 -10.30 9.17
N GLY A 37 -7.79 -11.00 10.31
CA GLY A 37 -8.89 -11.92 10.67
C GLY A 37 -9.99 -11.20 11.47
N GLU A 38 -10.95 -11.91 12.07
CA GLU A 38 -12.03 -11.20 12.81
C GLU A 38 -11.52 -10.48 14.06
N ARG A 39 -10.62 -11.13 14.81
CA ARG A 39 -10.09 -10.64 16.10
C ARG A 39 -8.58 -10.81 16.27
N HIS A 40 -7.85 -11.00 15.18
CA HIS A 40 -6.39 -11.13 15.20
C HIS A 40 -5.78 -10.53 13.93
N THR A 41 -4.53 -10.11 14.06
CA THR A 41 -3.72 -9.59 12.95
C THR A 41 -2.50 -10.48 12.76
N VAL A 42 -2.14 -10.74 11.52
CA VAL A 42 -0.87 -11.39 11.16
C VAL A 42 -0.06 -10.48 10.26
N ALA A 43 1.23 -10.37 10.53
CA ALA A 43 2.16 -9.65 9.67
C ALA A 43 3.43 -10.44 9.41
N ARG A 44 3.87 -10.42 8.15
CA ARG A 44 5.12 -11.04 7.70
C ARG A 44 6.23 -10.02 7.67
N ARG A 45 7.41 -10.41 8.13
CA ARG A 45 8.65 -9.66 8.17
C ARG A 45 9.54 -9.96 6.97
N SER A 46 10.56 -9.14 6.78
CA SER A 46 11.31 -9.03 5.54
C SER A 46 12.47 -10.00 5.47
N ASP A 47 12.95 -10.45 6.62
CA ASP A 47 13.72 -11.69 6.82
C ASP A 47 12.86 -12.94 6.61
N GLY A 48 11.55 -12.78 6.48
CA GLY A 48 10.61 -13.87 6.38
C GLY A 48 10.14 -14.42 7.72
N SER A 49 10.39 -13.78 8.86
CA SER A 49 9.67 -14.18 10.08
C SER A 49 8.21 -13.70 10.04
N VAL A 50 7.31 -14.28 10.86
CA VAL A 50 5.91 -13.84 11.00
C VAL A 50 5.64 -13.56 12.45
N VAL A 51 4.80 -12.58 12.74
CA VAL A 51 4.17 -12.42 14.05
C VAL A 51 2.67 -12.26 13.90
N ALA A 52 1.95 -12.76 14.89
CA ALA A 52 0.53 -12.60 15.01
C ALA A 52 0.20 -12.12 16.43
N TRP A 53 -0.80 -11.27 16.55
CA TRP A 53 -1.22 -10.69 17.82
C TRP A 53 -2.72 -10.41 17.79
N GLY A 54 -3.33 -10.38 18.97
CA GLY A 54 -4.78 -10.37 19.09
C GLY A 54 -5.36 -11.47 19.91
N TYR A 55 -6.66 -11.65 19.73
CA TYR A 55 -7.41 -12.70 20.40
C TYR A 55 -6.68 -13.99 20.14
N ASN A 56 -6.24 -14.63 21.21
CA ASN A 56 -5.46 -15.87 21.14
C ASN A 56 -6.17 -17.01 21.85
N GLY A 57 -7.48 -16.92 22.06
CA GLY A 57 -8.25 -17.95 22.77
C GLY A 57 -8.21 -19.32 22.10
N TYR A 58 -7.85 -19.36 20.81
CA TYR A 58 -7.65 -20.58 20.05
C TYR A 58 -6.20 -20.77 19.57
N GLY A 59 -5.25 -19.96 20.05
CA GLY A 59 -3.86 -20.05 19.64
C GLY A 59 -3.53 -19.41 18.29
N GLN A 60 -4.40 -18.58 17.70
CA GLN A 60 -4.22 -17.95 16.37
C GLN A 60 -3.11 -16.89 16.33
N CYS A 61 -2.55 -16.53 17.49
CA CYS A 61 -1.36 -15.70 17.61
C CYS A 61 -0.09 -16.52 17.92
N ASN A 62 -0.21 -17.83 18.17
CA ASN A 62 0.91 -18.72 18.47
C ASN A 62 1.65 -19.11 17.19
N VAL A 63 2.43 -18.18 16.63
CA VAL A 63 3.17 -18.40 15.38
C VAL A 63 4.11 -19.60 15.51
N PRO A 64 4.01 -20.61 14.63
CA PRO A 64 4.89 -21.77 14.66
C PRO A 64 6.36 -21.40 14.46
N ALA A 65 7.23 -22.10 15.19
CA ALA A 65 8.68 -21.97 15.04
C ALA A 65 9.10 -22.21 13.58
N LEU A 66 9.94 -21.32 13.06
CA LEU A 66 10.44 -21.38 11.70
C LEU A 66 11.72 -22.23 11.67
N PRO A 67 11.77 -23.33 10.89
CA PRO A 67 12.99 -24.11 10.73
C PRO A 67 14.16 -23.26 10.21
N GLY A 68 15.38 -23.61 10.63
CA GLY A 68 16.58 -22.88 10.24
C GLY A 68 16.75 -22.77 8.72
N GLY A 69 17.05 -21.57 8.22
CA GLY A 69 17.25 -21.30 6.79
C GLY A 69 15.97 -21.04 5.98
N LEU A 70 14.79 -21.07 6.61
CA LEU A 70 13.51 -20.77 5.94
C LEU A 70 12.99 -19.36 6.24
N ALA A 71 12.06 -18.91 5.39
CA ALA A 71 11.35 -17.66 5.48
C ALA A 71 9.86 -17.90 5.18
N TYR A 72 8.93 -17.32 5.93
CA TYR A 72 7.57 -17.09 5.46
C TYR A 72 7.57 -16.14 4.25
N VAL A 73 6.67 -16.39 3.30
CA VAL A 73 6.57 -15.66 2.02
C VAL A 73 5.17 -15.14 1.69
N GLU A 74 4.15 -15.57 2.43
CA GLU A 74 2.73 -15.21 2.23
C GLU A 74 1.95 -15.47 3.52
N VAL A 75 0.95 -14.63 3.84
CA VAL A 75 0.05 -14.80 4.98
C VAL A 75 -1.41 -14.57 4.59
N ALA A 76 -2.31 -15.36 5.17
CA ALA A 76 -3.75 -15.20 5.05
C ALA A 76 -4.41 -15.39 6.43
N ALA A 77 -5.54 -14.72 6.64
CA ALA A 77 -6.31 -14.81 7.89
C ALA A 77 -7.77 -15.14 7.58
N GLY A 78 -8.28 -16.21 8.19
CA GLY A 78 -9.71 -16.54 8.17
C GLY A 78 -10.42 -15.96 9.39
N TRP A 79 -11.53 -16.57 9.81
CA TRP A 79 -12.31 -16.06 10.95
C TRP A 79 -11.45 -15.93 12.23
N LEU A 80 -10.93 -17.05 12.75
CA LEU A 80 -10.15 -17.10 14.00
C LEU A 80 -8.91 -18.00 13.87
N TYR A 81 -8.35 -18.11 12.67
CA TYR A 81 -7.13 -18.87 12.37
C TYR A 81 -6.28 -18.15 11.32
N THR A 82 -5.00 -18.50 11.29
CA THR A 82 -4.00 -17.94 10.39
C THR A 82 -3.37 -19.04 9.55
N VAL A 83 -3.00 -18.70 8.31
CA VAL A 83 -2.27 -19.56 7.38
C VAL A 83 -1.04 -18.80 6.89
N ALA A 84 0.11 -19.45 6.83
CA ALA A 84 1.31 -18.87 6.26
C ALA A 84 2.09 -19.88 5.42
N ARG A 85 2.61 -19.41 4.28
CA ARG A 85 3.47 -20.18 3.40
C ARG A 85 4.94 -19.85 3.65
N ARG A 86 5.80 -20.85 3.53
CA ARG A 86 7.26 -20.77 3.71
C ARG A 86 8.00 -20.84 2.37
N SER A 87 9.27 -20.46 2.38
CA SER A 87 10.16 -20.29 1.22
C SER A 87 10.66 -21.61 0.65
N ASP A 88 10.63 -22.68 1.45
CA ASP A 88 10.78 -24.06 0.97
C ASP A 88 9.50 -24.61 0.33
N GLY A 89 8.44 -23.80 0.31
CA GLY A 89 7.13 -24.24 -0.18
C GLY A 89 6.29 -24.99 0.84
N SER A 90 6.69 -25.14 2.10
CA SER A 90 5.78 -25.70 3.11
C SER A 90 4.71 -24.67 3.56
N VAL A 91 3.61 -25.14 4.14
CA VAL A 91 2.57 -24.29 4.74
C VAL A 91 2.39 -24.69 6.20
N VAL A 92 2.07 -23.71 7.04
CA VAL A 92 1.61 -23.93 8.41
C VAL A 92 0.35 -23.13 8.66
N ALA A 93 -0.52 -23.66 9.51
CA ALA A 93 -1.73 -23.01 9.94
C ALA A 93 -1.89 -23.20 11.45
N TRP A 94 -2.42 -22.20 12.14
CA TRP A 94 -2.57 -22.19 13.59
C TRP A 94 -3.76 -21.31 14.01
N GLY A 95 -4.34 -21.60 15.18
CA GLY A 95 -5.57 -20.96 15.64
C GLY A 95 -6.73 -21.92 15.83
N LEU A 96 -7.95 -21.38 15.72
CA LEU A 96 -9.20 -22.15 15.81
C LEU A 96 -9.10 -23.36 14.90
N ASN A 97 -9.27 -24.54 15.49
CA ASN A 97 -9.11 -25.81 14.80
C ASN A 97 -10.27 -26.78 15.04
N ASP A 98 -11.42 -26.27 15.49
CA ASP A 98 -12.62 -27.07 15.79
C ASP A 98 -13.08 -27.92 14.59
N TYR A 99 -12.69 -27.51 13.39
CA TYR A 99 -13.00 -28.20 12.16
C TYR A 99 -11.77 -28.70 11.41
N GLY A 100 -10.59 -28.67 12.02
CA GLY A 100 -9.35 -29.11 11.38
C GLY A 100 -8.74 -28.09 10.40
N GLN A 101 -9.14 -26.81 10.42
CA GLN A 101 -8.68 -25.77 9.50
C GLN A 101 -7.21 -25.37 9.68
N CYS A 102 -6.57 -25.87 10.74
CA CYS A 102 -5.14 -25.79 10.99
C CYS A 102 -4.39 -27.11 10.67
N ASN A 103 -5.09 -28.20 10.33
CA ASN A 103 -4.50 -29.51 10.03
C ASN A 103 -3.95 -29.54 8.60
N VAL A 104 -2.81 -28.87 8.37
CA VAL A 104 -2.17 -28.78 7.05
C VAL A 104 -1.84 -30.18 6.51
N PRO A 105 -2.31 -30.55 5.30
CA PRO A 105 -2.00 -31.83 4.69
C PRO A 105 -0.50 -32.02 4.43
N ALA A 106 -0.03 -33.26 4.60
CA ALA A 106 1.35 -33.63 4.28
C ALA A 106 1.69 -33.28 2.81
N LEU A 107 2.84 -32.63 2.62
CA LEU A 107 3.33 -32.24 1.30
C LEU A 107 4.14 -33.40 0.70
N PRO A 108 3.76 -33.93 -0.47
CA PRO A 108 4.54 -34.97 -1.14
C PRO A 108 5.97 -34.49 -1.44
N GLY A 109 6.93 -35.43 -1.41
CA GLY A 109 8.34 -35.12 -1.65
C GLY A 109 8.56 -34.43 -3.00
N GLY A 110 9.35 -33.36 -3.00
CA GLY A 110 9.68 -32.59 -4.21
C GLY A 110 8.65 -31.52 -4.62
N LEU A 111 7.56 -31.36 -3.86
CA LEU A 111 6.55 -30.32 -4.11
C LEU A 111 6.67 -29.13 -3.17
N ALA A 112 6.07 -28.01 -3.57
CA ALA A 112 5.93 -26.78 -2.81
C ALA A 112 4.47 -26.29 -2.90
N TYR A 113 3.90 -25.76 -1.83
CA TYR A 113 2.78 -24.83 -1.92
C TYR A 113 3.23 -23.51 -2.55
N VAL A 114 2.35 -22.87 -3.32
CA VAL A 114 2.65 -21.65 -4.09
C VAL A 114 1.64 -20.52 -3.89
N GLU A 115 0.50 -20.79 -3.27
CA GLU A 115 -0.60 -19.84 -3.04
C GLU A 115 -1.50 -20.37 -1.92
N VAL A 116 -2.02 -19.48 -1.07
CA VAL A 116 -3.00 -19.80 -0.02
C VAL A 116 -4.19 -18.85 -0.04
N ALA A 117 -5.39 -19.38 0.24
CA ALA A 117 -6.60 -18.60 0.44
C ALA A 117 -7.33 -19.08 1.70
N ALA A 118 -7.86 -18.13 2.47
CA ALA A 118 -8.62 -18.39 3.69
C ALA A 118 -10.10 -18.02 3.47
N GLY A 119 -10.99 -19.01 3.56
CA GLY A 119 -12.42 -18.76 3.73
C GLY A 119 -12.75 -18.55 5.21
N GLU A 120 -14.05 -18.52 5.54
CA GLU A 120 -14.51 -18.28 6.92
C GLU A 120 -13.91 -19.30 7.90
N ASN A 121 -14.04 -20.61 7.60
CA ASN A 121 -13.59 -21.73 8.45
C ASN A 121 -12.85 -22.84 7.68
N HIS A 122 -12.35 -22.57 6.47
CA HIS A 122 -11.63 -23.54 5.65
C HIS A 122 -10.47 -22.88 4.89
N THR A 123 -9.41 -23.64 4.66
CA THR A 123 -8.22 -23.18 3.94
C THR A 123 -8.09 -23.91 2.62
N VAL A 124 -7.59 -23.21 1.61
CA VAL A 124 -7.28 -23.76 0.29
C VAL A 124 -5.83 -23.39 -0.04
N ALA A 125 -5.05 -24.34 -0.53
CA ALA A 125 -3.68 -24.09 -0.97
C ALA A 125 -3.37 -24.80 -2.29
N ARG A 126 -2.67 -24.08 -3.17
CA ARG A 126 -2.18 -24.61 -4.45
C ARG A 126 -0.74 -25.07 -4.33
N ARG A 127 -0.38 -26.15 -5.01
CA ARG A 127 0.96 -26.73 -5.08
C ARG A 127 1.66 -26.42 -6.42
N SER A 128 2.98 -26.60 -6.45
CA SER A 128 3.88 -26.30 -7.55
C SER A 128 3.78 -27.27 -8.72
N ASP A 129 3.29 -28.48 -8.46
CA ASP A 129 2.86 -29.42 -9.51
C ASP A 129 1.49 -29.05 -10.10
N GLY A 130 0.87 -27.98 -9.61
CA GLY A 130 -0.46 -27.57 -10.02
C GLY A 130 -1.59 -28.28 -9.30
N SER A 131 -1.36 -29.17 -8.34
CA SER A 131 -2.45 -29.74 -7.53
C SER A 131 -2.96 -28.75 -6.48
N VAL A 132 -4.15 -28.98 -5.93
CA VAL A 132 -4.73 -28.19 -4.83
C VAL A 132 -5.09 -29.13 -3.69
N VAL A 133 -4.97 -28.63 -2.46
CA VAL A 133 -5.55 -29.26 -1.28
C VAL A 133 -6.36 -28.24 -0.50
N ALA A 134 -7.40 -28.71 0.16
CA ALA A 134 -8.23 -27.93 1.03
C ALA A 134 -8.48 -28.72 2.32
N TRP A 135 -8.60 -28.01 3.43
CA TRP A 135 -8.79 -28.61 4.76
C TRP A 135 -9.57 -27.65 5.67
N GLY A 136 -10.14 -28.19 6.75
CA GLY A 136 -10.98 -27.46 7.68
C GLY A 136 -12.44 -27.87 7.63
N PHE A 137 -13.32 -26.90 7.91
CA PHE A 137 -14.75 -27.13 7.93
C PHE A 137 -15.22 -27.77 6.64
N ASN A 138 -15.84 -28.95 6.74
CA ASN A 138 -16.16 -29.77 5.58
C ASN A 138 -17.59 -30.33 5.62
N ASN A 139 -18.47 -29.79 6.46
CA ASN A 139 -19.88 -30.26 6.54
C ASN A 139 -20.64 -30.09 5.21
N TYR A 140 -20.12 -29.24 4.33
CA TYR A 140 -20.67 -29.05 3.00
C TYR A 140 -19.73 -29.55 1.89
N GLY A 141 -18.62 -30.23 2.22
CA GLY A 141 -17.68 -30.72 1.22
C GLY A 141 -16.67 -29.68 0.72
N GLN A 142 -16.52 -28.51 1.35
CA GLN A 142 -15.65 -27.40 0.88
C GLN A 142 -14.15 -27.69 1.04
N SER A 143 -13.80 -28.80 1.67
CA SER A 143 -12.44 -29.36 1.68
C SER A 143 -12.28 -30.58 0.76
N ASN A 144 -13.35 -31.06 0.11
CA ASN A 144 -13.30 -32.20 -0.80
C ASN A 144 -12.84 -31.76 -2.20
N VAL A 145 -11.53 -31.54 -2.36
CA VAL A 145 -10.96 -31.10 -3.64
C VAL A 145 -11.25 -32.11 -4.76
N PRO A 146 -11.84 -31.68 -5.89
CA PRO A 146 -12.09 -32.56 -7.02
C PRO A 146 -10.79 -33.12 -7.64
N ALA A 147 -10.86 -34.37 -8.11
CA ALA A 147 -9.75 -34.99 -8.83
C ALA A 147 -9.34 -34.15 -10.04
N LEU A 148 -8.02 -33.94 -10.19
CA LEU A 148 -7.44 -33.19 -11.28
C LEU A 148 -7.22 -34.13 -12.48
N PRO A 149 -7.80 -33.85 -13.67
CA PRO A 149 -7.53 -34.64 -14.86
C PRO A 149 -6.03 -34.67 -15.21
N GLY A 150 -5.57 -35.78 -15.78
CA GLY A 150 -4.16 -35.96 -16.15
C GLY A 150 -3.66 -34.87 -17.10
N GLY A 151 -2.48 -34.31 -16.80
CA GLY A 151 -1.84 -33.26 -17.61
C GLY A 151 -2.31 -31.82 -17.33
N LEU A 152 -3.21 -31.62 -16.36
CA LEU A 152 -3.67 -30.29 -15.95
C LEU A 152 -3.05 -29.82 -14.63
N ALA A 153 -3.13 -28.51 -14.41
CA ALA A 153 -2.78 -27.83 -13.17
C ALA A 153 -3.92 -26.89 -12.77
N TYR A 154 -4.18 -26.71 -11.48
CA TYR A 154 -4.84 -25.52 -10.95
C TYR A 154 -3.89 -24.32 -11.05
N VAL A 155 -4.43 -23.12 -11.26
CA VAL A 155 -3.65 -21.87 -11.49
C VAL A 155 -4.14 -20.68 -10.68
N GLU A 156 -5.31 -20.76 -10.04
CA GLU A 156 -5.93 -19.70 -9.23
C GLU A 156 -6.96 -20.32 -8.29
N VAL A 157 -7.06 -19.81 -7.06
CA VAL A 157 -8.07 -20.23 -6.07
C VAL A 157 -8.79 -19.02 -5.46
N ALA A 158 -10.08 -19.17 -5.18
CA ALA A 158 -10.88 -18.19 -4.45
C ALA A 158 -11.77 -18.89 -3.41
N ALA A 159 -11.93 -18.28 -2.24
CA ALA A 159 -12.77 -18.80 -1.15
C ALA A 159 -13.90 -17.82 -0.85
N GLY A 160 -15.15 -18.31 -0.92
CA GLY A 160 -16.31 -17.61 -0.38
C GLY A 160 -16.53 -17.98 1.09
N GLU A 161 -17.73 -17.70 1.64
CA GLU A 161 -18.04 -18.05 3.04
C GLU A 161 -17.94 -19.57 3.28
N ARG A 162 -18.59 -20.37 2.41
CA ARG A 162 -18.74 -21.83 2.58
C ARG A 162 -18.49 -22.66 1.31
N HIS A 163 -17.86 -22.07 0.29
CA HIS A 163 -17.52 -22.74 -0.96
C HIS A 163 -16.15 -22.28 -1.47
N THR A 164 -15.54 -23.12 -2.30
CA THR A 164 -14.25 -22.85 -2.94
C THR A 164 -14.40 -22.94 -4.45
N VAL A 165 -13.66 -22.09 -5.17
CA VAL A 165 -13.58 -22.06 -6.62
C VAL A 165 -12.12 -22.12 -7.03
N ALA A 166 -11.79 -22.94 -8.03
CA ALA A 166 -10.45 -23.01 -8.59
C ALA A 166 -10.47 -23.07 -10.11
N ARG A 167 -9.55 -22.33 -10.73
CA ARG A 167 -9.32 -22.34 -12.18
C ARG A 167 -8.16 -23.27 -12.53
N ARG A 168 -8.28 -23.97 -13.65
CA ARG A 168 -7.27 -24.89 -14.20
C ARG A 168 -6.51 -24.26 -15.38
N SER A 169 -5.38 -24.87 -15.73
CA SER A 169 -4.42 -24.43 -16.74
C SER A 169 -4.93 -24.60 -18.17
N ASP A 170 -5.89 -25.50 -18.38
CA ASP A 170 -6.65 -25.60 -19.63
C ASP A 170 -7.77 -24.55 -19.72
N GLY A 171 -7.91 -23.70 -18.71
CA GLY A 171 -8.98 -22.72 -18.62
C GLY A 171 -10.30 -23.27 -18.10
N SER A 172 -10.40 -24.53 -17.68
CA SER A 172 -11.63 -25.00 -17.00
C SER A 172 -11.70 -24.50 -15.55
N VAL A 173 -12.90 -24.52 -14.94
CA VAL A 173 -13.12 -24.17 -13.53
C VAL A 173 -13.80 -25.32 -12.83
N VAL A 174 -13.50 -25.50 -11.55
CA VAL A 174 -14.27 -26.36 -10.65
C VAL A 174 -14.59 -25.60 -9.37
N ALA A 175 -15.74 -25.93 -8.79
CA ALA A 175 -16.17 -25.41 -7.52
C ALA A 175 -16.70 -26.56 -6.66
N TRP A 176 -16.49 -26.45 -5.34
CA TRP A 176 -16.89 -27.47 -4.38
C TRP A 176 -17.20 -26.84 -3.02
N GLY A 177 -17.94 -27.57 -2.19
CA GLY A 177 -18.46 -27.06 -0.92
C GLY A 177 -19.97 -26.91 -0.89
N SER A 178 -20.44 -25.97 -0.07
CA SER A 178 -21.87 -25.68 0.02
C SER A 178 -22.42 -25.47 -1.37
N ASN A 179 -23.42 -26.25 -1.71
CA ASN A 179 -24.11 -26.19 -2.99
C ASN A 179 -25.63 -26.03 -2.78
N VAL A 180 -26.03 -25.55 -1.60
CA VAL A 180 -27.45 -25.33 -1.23
C VAL A 180 -28.16 -24.48 -2.27
N TYR A 181 -27.43 -23.58 -2.92
CA TYR A 181 -27.95 -22.69 -3.94
C TYR A 181 -27.35 -22.93 -5.33
N GLY A 182 -26.62 -24.04 -5.53
CA GLY A 182 -25.99 -24.33 -6.82
C GLY A 182 -24.65 -23.60 -7.05
N GLN A 183 -24.01 -23.02 -6.03
CA GLN A 183 -22.76 -22.24 -6.18
C GLN A 183 -21.53 -23.09 -6.54
N CYS A 184 -21.69 -24.42 -6.58
CA CYS A 184 -20.70 -25.35 -7.12
C CYS A 184 -21.07 -25.90 -8.51
N ASN A 185 -22.25 -25.56 -9.06
CA ASN A 185 -22.70 -26.02 -10.37
C ASN A 185 -22.04 -25.20 -11.50
N VAL A 186 -20.75 -25.43 -11.73
CA VAL A 186 -19.97 -24.70 -12.74
C VAL A 186 -20.60 -24.86 -14.13
N PRO A 187 -20.94 -23.76 -14.82
CA PRO A 187 -21.50 -23.82 -16.17
C PRO A 187 -20.55 -24.47 -17.17
N ALA A 188 -21.14 -25.26 -18.09
CA ALA A 188 -20.40 -25.85 -19.20
C ALA A 188 -19.67 -24.76 -20.01
N LEU A 189 -18.40 -25.02 -20.31
CA LEU A 189 -17.56 -24.12 -21.09
C LEU A 189 -17.77 -24.40 -22.58
N PRO A 190 -18.17 -23.40 -23.39
CA PRO A 190 -18.26 -23.58 -24.84
C PRO A 190 -16.91 -23.97 -25.45
N GLY A 191 -16.96 -24.76 -26.54
CA GLY A 191 -15.75 -25.24 -27.21
C GLY A 191 -14.83 -24.11 -27.66
N GLY A 192 -13.53 -24.24 -27.35
CA GLY A 192 -12.50 -23.25 -27.71
C GLY A 192 -12.33 -22.07 -26.75
N LEU A 193 -13.09 -22.04 -25.64
CA LEU A 193 -12.96 -21.00 -24.61
C LEU A 193 -12.21 -21.48 -23.36
N ALA A 194 -11.74 -20.52 -22.57
CA ALA A 194 -11.16 -20.70 -21.26
C ALA A 194 -11.82 -19.72 -20.27
N TYR A 195 -12.02 -20.10 -19.02
CA TYR A 195 -12.12 -19.16 -17.92
C TYR A 195 -10.76 -18.49 -17.68
N VAL A 196 -10.76 -17.22 -17.28
CA VAL A 196 -9.54 -16.40 -17.09
C VAL A 196 -9.50 -15.63 -15.77
N GLU A 197 -10.60 -15.60 -15.03
CA GLU A 197 -10.74 -14.90 -13.74
C GLU A 197 -11.93 -15.48 -12.97
N VAL A 198 -11.81 -15.62 -11.66
CA VAL A 198 -12.89 -16.06 -10.77
C VAL A 198 -13.05 -15.12 -9.57
N ALA A 199 -14.30 -14.90 -9.13
CA ALA A 199 -14.62 -14.16 -7.92
C ALA A 199 -15.71 -14.91 -7.12
N ALA A 200 -15.54 -14.96 -5.79
CA ALA A 200 -16.50 -15.58 -4.88
C ALA A 200 -17.18 -14.49 -4.04
N GLY A 201 -18.50 -14.38 -4.15
CA GLY A 201 -19.32 -13.59 -3.22
C GLY A 201 -19.69 -14.42 -1.98
N GLY A 202 -20.72 -13.99 -1.23
CA GLY A 202 -21.17 -14.74 -0.04
C GLY A 202 -21.60 -16.18 -0.39
N TYR A 203 -22.56 -16.30 -1.32
CA TYR A 203 -23.15 -17.58 -1.74
C TYR A 203 -23.30 -17.74 -3.27
N HIS A 204 -22.55 -16.96 -4.06
CA HIS A 204 -22.53 -17.05 -5.52
C HIS A 204 -21.11 -16.92 -6.05
N THR A 205 -20.87 -17.43 -7.25
CA THR A 205 -19.59 -17.38 -7.95
C THR A 205 -19.76 -16.66 -9.28
N VAL A 206 -18.76 -15.90 -9.67
CA VAL A 206 -18.68 -15.21 -10.96
C VAL A 206 -17.37 -15.60 -11.64
N ALA A 207 -17.41 -15.87 -12.94
CA ALA A 207 -16.22 -16.17 -13.72
C ALA A 207 -16.25 -15.50 -15.08
N ARG A 208 -15.11 -14.96 -15.50
CA ARG A 208 -14.91 -14.37 -16.83
C ARG A 208 -14.24 -15.37 -17.75
N ARG A 209 -14.65 -15.38 -19.02
CA ARG A 209 -14.11 -16.22 -20.09
C ARG A 209 -13.16 -15.43 -20.99
N SER A 210 -12.36 -16.17 -21.77
CA SER A 210 -11.31 -15.67 -22.66
C SER A 210 -11.86 -14.94 -23.89
N ASP A 211 -13.10 -15.22 -24.29
CA ASP A 211 -13.84 -14.43 -25.28
C ASP A 211 -14.43 -13.14 -24.70
N GLY A 212 -14.21 -12.88 -23.41
CA GLY A 212 -14.79 -11.75 -22.72
C GLY A 212 -16.22 -11.95 -22.26
N SER A 213 -16.83 -13.14 -22.39
CA SER A 213 -18.13 -13.40 -21.76
C SER A 213 -17.99 -13.64 -20.25
N VAL A 214 -19.09 -13.52 -19.50
CA VAL A 214 -19.14 -13.80 -18.05
C VAL A 214 -20.25 -14.80 -17.79
N VAL A 215 -20.04 -15.65 -16.78
CA VAL A 215 -21.09 -16.48 -16.19
C VAL A 215 -21.08 -16.32 -14.68
N ALA A 216 -22.25 -16.48 -14.09
CA ALA A 216 -22.44 -16.48 -12.66
C ALA A 216 -23.41 -17.61 -12.28
N TRP A 217 -23.19 -18.22 -11.11
CA TRP A 217 -23.98 -19.34 -10.62
C TRP A 217 -23.98 -19.38 -9.08
N GLY A 218 -24.96 -20.07 -8.50
CA GLY A 218 -25.20 -20.06 -7.05
C GLY A 218 -26.49 -19.37 -6.65
N LEU A 219 -26.52 -18.86 -5.41
CA LEU A 219 -27.66 -18.12 -4.86
C LEU A 219 -28.11 -17.08 -5.86
N ASN A 220 -29.37 -17.17 -6.26
CA ASN A 220 -29.95 -16.32 -7.30
C ASN A 220 -31.32 -15.76 -6.89
N ASP A 221 -31.65 -15.76 -5.59
CA ASP A 221 -32.92 -15.25 -5.07
C ASP A 221 -33.21 -13.81 -5.47
N TYR A 222 -32.16 -13.06 -5.83
CA TYR A 222 -32.25 -11.69 -6.31
C TYR A 222 -31.73 -11.50 -7.73
N GLY A 223 -31.46 -12.58 -8.47
CA GLY A 223 -30.95 -12.48 -9.83
C GLY A 223 -29.45 -12.18 -9.94
N GLN A 224 -28.64 -12.37 -8.88
CA GLN A 224 -27.18 -12.09 -8.89
C GLN A 224 -26.37 -13.03 -9.80
N CYS A 225 -27.01 -14.06 -10.33
CA CYS A 225 -26.46 -14.94 -11.36
C CYS A 225 -27.02 -14.63 -12.76
N ASN A 226 -27.98 -13.71 -12.90
CA ASN A 226 -28.60 -13.35 -14.19
C ASN A 226 -27.69 -12.39 -14.99
N VAL A 227 -26.61 -12.93 -15.54
CA VAL A 227 -25.62 -12.15 -16.31
C VAL A 227 -26.29 -11.42 -17.48
N PRO A 228 -26.15 -10.08 -17.58
CA PRO A 228 -26.73 -9.33 -18.68
C PRO A 228 -26.14 -9.73 -20.04
N ALA A 229 -26.99 -9.73 -21.07
CA ALA A 229 -26.57 -9.94 -22.45
C ALA A 229 -25.49 -8.93 -22.85
N LEU A 230 -24.43 -9.43 -23.49
CA LEU A 230 -23.31 -8.63 -23.94
C LEU A 230 -23.61 -8.07 -25.34
N PRO A 231 -23.57 -6.75 -25.56
CA PRO A 231 -23.73 -6.18 -26.90
C PRO A 231 -22.65 -6.70 -27.85
N GLY A 232 -22.99 -6.80 -29.14
CA GLY A 232 -22.08 -7.32 -30.17
C GLY A 232 -20.78 -6.53 -30.24
N GLY A 233 -19.64 -7.25 -30.26
CA GLY A 233 -18.30 -6.67 -30.36
C GLY A 233 -17.68 -6.23 -29.02
N LEU A 234 -18.37 -6.43 -27.89
CA LEU A 234 -17.84 -6.11 -26.56
C LEU A 234 -17.36 -7.35 -25.80
N ALA A 235 -16.52 -7.11 -24.79
CA ALA A 235 -16.04 -8.08 -23.82
C ALA A 235 -16.22 -7.52 -22.40
N TYR A 236 -16.55 -8.35 -21.42
CA TYR A 236 -16.25 -8.07 -20.02
C TYR A 236 -14.73 -8.14 -19.80
N VAL A 237 -14.20 -7.28 -18.92
CA VAL A 237 -12.76 -7.15 -18.64
C VAL A 237 -12.39 -7.21 -17.16
N GLU A 238 -13.40 -7.17 -16.28
CA GLU A 238 -13.22 -7.17 -14.82
C GLU A 238 -14.55 -7.58 -14.16
N VAL A 239 -14.49 -8.39 -13.10
CA VAL A 239 -15.65 -8.79 -12.30
C VAL A 239 -15.43 -8.56 -10.81
N ALA A 240 -16.48 -8.16 -10.10
CA ALA A 240 -16.49 -8.05 -8.64
C ALA A 240 -17.79 -8.62 -8.07
N ALA A 241 -17.68 -9.37 -6.97
CA ALA A 241 -18.81 -9.97 -6.27
C ALA A 241 -19.00 -9.31 -4.90
N GLY A 242 -20.17 -8.72 -4.67
CA GLY A 242 -20.61 -8.26 -3.34
C GLY A 242 -21.27 -9.39 -2.55
N GLU A 243 -22.03 -9.05 -1.49
CA GLU A 243 -22.76 -10.06 -0.69
C GLU A 243 -23.82 -10.79 -1.55
N ARG A 244 -24.66 -10.02 -2.25
CA ARG A 244 -25.82 -10.49 -3.04
C ARG A 244 -26.00 -9.78 -4.38
N HIS A 245 -24.96 -9.13 -4.89
CA HIS A 245 -24.96 -8.49 -6.22
C HIS A 245 -23.61 -8.66 -6.89
N THR A 246 -23.60 -8.57 -8.21
CA THR A 246 -22.40 -8.68 -9.05
C THR A 246 -22.24 -7.42 -9.88
N VAL A 247 -20.99 -7.02 -10.11
CA VAL A 247 -20.61 -5.88 -10.94
C VAL A 247 -19.58 -6.36 -11.96
N ALA A 248 -19.73 -5.94 -13.22
CA ALA A 248 -18.74 -6.23 -14.26
C ALA A 248 -18.51 -5.01 -15.16
N ARG A 249 -17.24 -4.79 -15.51
CA ARG A 249 -16.82 -3.75 -16.46
C ARG A 249 -16.63 -4.35 -17.84
N ARG A 250 -17.02 -3.60 -18.87
CA ARG A 250 -16.90 -3.96 -20.28
C ARG A 250 -15.73 -3.23 -20.96
N SER A 251 -15.32 -3.75 -22.12
CA SER A 251 -14.17 -3.29 -22.91
C SER A 251 -14.40 -1.94 -23.58
N ASP A 252 -15.66 -1.54 -23.79
CA ASP A 252 -16.03 -0.17 -24.18
C ASP A 252 -16.01 0.81 -23.01
N GLY A 253 -15.67 0.33 -21.81
CA GLY A 253 -15.70 1.12 -20.59
C GLY A 253 -17.07 1.22 -19.93
N SER A 254 -18.13 0.58 -20.44
CA SER A 254 -19.41 0.55 -19.70
C SER A 254 -19.35 -0.43 -18.52
N VAL A 255 -20.29 -0.29 -17.57
CA VAL A 255 -20.45 -1.19 -16.42
C VAL A 255 -21.87 -1.71 -16.41
N VAL A 256 -22.03 -2.95 -15.97
CA VAL A 256 -23.34 -3.50 -15.60
C VAL A 256 -23.27 -4.12 -14.22
N ALA A 257 -24.39 -4.03 -13.51
CA ALA A 257 -24.57 -4.62 -12.21
C ALA A 257 -25.93 -5.35 -12.17
N TRP A 258 -25.98 -6.48 -11.49
CA TRP A 258 -27.18 -7.32 -11.41
C TRP A 258 -27.23 -8.08 -10.07
N GLY A 259 -28.42 -8.50 -9.66
CA GLY A 259 -28.65 -9.10 -8.35
C GLY A 259 -29.56 -8.29 -7.44
N ASN A 260 -29.35 -8.42 -6.13
CA ASN A 260 -30.12 -7.68 -5.12
C ASN A 260 -30.11 -6.20 -5.48
N ASN A 261 -31.31 -5.67 -5.70
CA ASN A 261 -31.51 -4.27 -6.07
C ASN A 261 -32.52 -3.60 -5.13
N ASP A 262 -32.77 -4.18 -3.95
CA ASP A 262 -33.69 -3.63 -2.93
C ASP A 262 -33.34 -2.19 -2.55
N TRP A 263 -32.08 -1.81 -2.78
CA TRP A 263 -31.55 -0.49 -2.51
C TRP A 263 -31.02 0.22 -3.75
N GLY A 264 -31.23 -0.30 -4.95
CA GLY A 264 -30.73 0.32 -6.18
C GLY A 264 -29.26 0.03 -6.50
N GLN A 265 -28.61 -0.96 -5.87
CA GLN A 265 -27.17 -1.23 -6.04
C GLN A 265 -26.82 -1.87 -7.39
N CYS A 266 -27.84 -2.16 -8.21
CA CYS A 266 -27.70 -2.55 -9.60
C CYS A 266 -28.08 -1.41 -10.59
N ASN A 267 -28.55 -0.26 -10.11
CA ASN A 267 -28.94 0.88 -10.95
C ASN A 267 -27.71 1.67 -11.45
N VAL A 268 -26.95 1.07 -12.37
CA VAL A 268 -25.71 1.66 -12.90
C VAL A 268 -26.01 3.04 -13.55
N PRO A 269 -25.34 4.12 -13.11
CA PRO A 269 -25.53 5.44 -13.69
C PRO A 269 -25.13 5.48 -15.18
N ALA A 270 -25.90 6.23 -15.98
CA ALA A 270 -25.57 6.46 -17.39
C ALA A 270 -24.19 7.13 -17.53
N LEU A 271 -23.41 6.69 -18.51
CA LEU A 271 -22.15 7.32 -18.88
C LEU A 271 -22.40 8.54 -19.77
N PRO A 272 -21.86 9.73 -19.43
CA PRO A 272 -21.77 10.83 -20.36
C PRO A 272 -21.00 10.44 -21.63
N GLY A 273 -21.33 11.05 -22.77
CA GLY A 273 -20.71 10.73 -24.05
C GLY A 273 -19.18 10.89 -24.02
N GLY A 274 -18.47 9.87 -24.52
CA GLY A 274 -17.00 9.86 -24.59
C GLY A 274 -16.27 9.39 -23.32
N LEU A 275 -17.00 8.97 -22.27
CA LEU A 275 -16.41 8.48 -21.02
C LEU A 275 -16.51 6.96 -20.87
N ALA A 276 -15.58 6.42 -20.08
CA ALA A 276 -15.52 5.02 -19.68
C ALA A 276 -15.43 4.91 -18.16
N TYR A 277 -16.01 3.89 -17.55
CA TYR A 277 -15.60 3.40 -16.25
C TYR A 277 -14.23 2.71 -16.36
N VAL A 278 -13.39 2.87 -15.34
CA VAL A 278 -12.00 2.36 -15.31
C VAL A 278 -11.68 1.53 -14.06
N GLU A 279 -12.58 1.51 -13.07
CA GLU A 279 -12.41 0.81 -11.79
C GLU A 279 -13.79 0.62 -11.15
N VAL A 280 -14.03 -0.55 -10.54
CA VAL A 280 -15.26 -0.87 -9.80
C VAL A 280 -14.93 -1.46 -8.43
N ALA A 281 -15.71 -1.09 -7.42
CA ALA A 281 -15.66 -1.68 -6.09
C ALA A 281 -17.07 -2.02 -5.60
N ALA A 282 -17.25 -3.23 -5.10
CA ALA A 282 -18.50 -3.73 -4.55
C ALA A 282 -18.29 -4.16 -3.08
N SER A 283 -19.22 -3.79 -2.22
CA SER A 283 -19.23 -4.18 -0.80
C SER A 283 -20.59 -4.83 -0.46
N TRP A 284 -21.15 -4.57 0.71
CA TRP A 284 -22.41 -5.17 1.15
C TRP A 284 -23.59 -4.74 0.24
N ARG A 285 -23.89 -3.44 0.20
CA ARG A 285 -25.19 -2.89 -0.27
C ARG A 285 -25.09 -1.67 -1.19
N HIS A 286 -23.88 -1.31 -1.61
CA HIS A 286 -23.62 -0.22 -2.55
C HIS A 286 -22.41 -0.55 -3.43
N THR A 287 -22.34 0.13 -4.56
CA THR A 287 -21.28 -0.01 -5.56
C THR A 287 -20.69 1.37 -5.85
N VAL A 288 -19.39 1.40 -6.10
CA VAL A 288 -18.65 2.62 -6.45
C VAL A 288 -17.87 2.35 -7.73
N ALA A 289 -17.86 3.30 -8.65
CA ALA A 289 -17.06 3.22 -9.86
C ALA A 289 -16.41 4.55 -10.22
N ARG A 290 -15.19 4.47 -10.74
CA ARG A 290 -14.44 5.63 -11.24
C ARG A 290 -14.52 5.69 -12.76
N ARG A 291 -14.62 6.90 -13.30
CA ARG A 291 -14.65 7.19 -14.74
C ARG A 291 -13.30 7.68 -15.26
N SER A 292 -13.13 7.64 -16.58
CA SER A 292 -11.91 7.98 -17.32
C SER A 292 -11.60 9.47 -17.33
N ASP A 293 -12.60 10.33 -17.11
CA ASP A 293 -12.42 11.76 -16.84
C ASP A 293 -12.02 12.04 -15.39
N GLY A 294 -11.89 11.00 -14.56
CA GLY A 294 -11.62 11.13 -13.15
C GLY A 294 -12.84 11.44 -12.30
N SER A 295 -14.07 11.45 -12.82
CA SER A 295 -15.26 11.53 -11.96
C SER A 295 -15.55 10.18 -11.29
N VAL A 296 -16.34 10.18 -10.21
CA VAL A 296 -16.80 8.97 -9.51
C VAL A 296 -18.32 8.99 -9.46
N VAL A 297 -18.91 7.80 -9.51
CA VAL A 297 -20.32 7.61 -9.17
C VAL A 297 -20.48 6.47 -8.19
N ALA A 298 -21.48 6.58 -7.33
CA ALA A 298 -21.86 5.56 -6.38
C ALA A 298 -23.38 5.37 -6.45
N TRP A 299 -23.83 4.14 -6.31
CA TRP A 299 -25.24 3.77 -6.38
C TRP A 299 -25.55 2.57 -5.48
N GLY A 300 -26.81 2.42 -5.11
CA GLY A 300 -27.24 1.47 -4.10
C GLY A 300 -27.79 2.11 -2.85
N SER A 301 -27.70 1.38 -1.74
CA SER A 301 -28.19 1.85 -0.46
C SER A 301 -27.63 3.22 -0.18
N ASN A 302 -28.53 4.17 0.02
CA ASN A 302 -28.19 5.55 0.33
C ASN A 302 -28.82 6.00 1.64
N VAL A 303 -29.19 5.04 2.50
CA VAL A 303 -29.82 5.29 3.82
C VAL A 303 -29.00 6.28 4.65
N TYR A 304 -27.69 6.26 4.48
CA TYR A 304 -26.77 7.12 5.18
C TYR A 304 -26.03 8.10 4.26
N GLY A 305 -26.45 8.25 3.01
CA GLY A 305 -25.79 9.14 2.06
C GLY A 305 -24.56 8.55 1.38
N GLN A 306 -24.30 7.23 1.45
CA GLN A 306 -23.07 6.61 0.92
C GLN A 306 -22.99 6.58 -0.61
N CYS A 307 -24.05 7.01 -1.30
CA CYS A 307 -24.07 7.27 -2.74
C CYS A 307 -24.03 8.78 -3.08
N ASN A 308 -24.04 9.69 -2.09
CA ASN A 308 -23.98 11.14 -2.30
C ASN A 308 -22.55 11.60 -2.62
N VAL A 309 -22.09 11.31 -3.84
CA VAL A 309 -20.73 11.63 -4.29
C VAL A 309 -20.48 13.15 -4.18
N PRO A 310 -19.44 13.60 -3.46
CA PRO A 310 -19.11 15.01 -3.34
C PRO A 310 -18.75 15.65 -4.68
N ALA A 311 -19.17 16.91 -4.87
CA ALA A 311 -18.78 17.71 -6.03
C ALA A 311 -17.25 17.78 -6.17
N LEU A 312 -16.77 17.56 -7.38
CA LEU A 312 -15.35 17.60 -7.71
C LEU A 312 -14.94 19.04 -8.05
N PRO A 313 -13.98 19.64 -7.33
CA PRO A 313 -13.47 20.97 -7.69
C PRO A 313 -12.88 20.99 -9.10
N GLY A 314 -12.99 22.14 -9.78
CA GLY A 314 -12.52 22.29 -11.15
C GLY A 314 -11.03 21.96 -11.31
N GLY A 315 -10.70 21.17 -12.33
CA GLY A 315 -9.32 20.75 -12.64
C GLY A 315 -8.81 19.53 -11.86
N LEU A 316 -9.65 18.91 -11.02
CA LEU A 316 -9.30 17.69 -10.28
C LEU A 316 -9.94 16.44 -10.86
N ALA A 317 -9.35 15.29 -10.53
CA ALA A 317 -9.85 13.95 -10.82
C ALA A 317 -9.81 13.10 -9.54
N TYR A 318 -10.78 12.22 -9.32
CA TYR A 318 -10.62 11.05 -8.47
C TYR A 318 -9.66 10.06 -9.14
N VAL A 319 -8.85 9.37 -8.33
CA VAL A 319 -7.79 8.45 -8.81
C VAL A 319 -7.82 7.08 -8.14
N GLU A 320 -8.65 6.89 -7.11
CA GLU A 320 -8.76 5.66 -6.32
C GLU A 320 -10.08 5.68 -5.53
N VAL A 321 -10.74 4.53 -5.39
CA VAL A 321 -11.98 4.37 -4.60
C VAL A 321 -11.92 3.15 -3.68
N ALA A 322 -12.56 3.26 -2.51
CA ALA A 322 -12.76 2.15 -1.58
C ALA A 322 -14.18 2.16 -1.01
N ALA A 323 -14.80 0.98 -0.90
CA ALA A 323 -16.16 0.80 -0.39
C ALA A 323 -16.13 0.07 0.96
N GLY A 324 -16.54 0.76 2.03
CA GLY A 324 -16.72 0.17 3.37
C GLY A 324 -18.10 -0.49 3.52
N TRP A 325 -18.59 -0.70 4.75
CA TRP A 325 -19.92 -1.29 4.94
C TRP A 325 -21.06 -0.35 4.49
N ARG A 326 -21.01 0.89 4.98
CA ARG A 326 -22.04 1.94 4.79
C ARG A 326 -21.45 3.30 4.46
N HIS A 327 -20.19 3.37 4.02
CA HIS A 327 -19.51 4.60 3.62
C HIS A 327 -18.58 4.33 2.44
N THR A 328 -18.28 5.38 1.68
CA THR A 328 -17.34 5.36 0.55
C THR A 328 -16.20 6.34 0.80
N VAL A 329 -15.02 6.00 0.30
CA VAL A 329 -13.82 6.84 0.35
C VAL A 329 -13.24 6.96 -1.05
N ALA A 330 -12.83 8.18 -1.43
CA ALA A 330 -12.15 8.41 -2.70
C ALA A 330 -11.00 9.40 -2.55
N ARG A 331 -9.91 9.14 -3.26
CA ARG A 331 -8.74 10.01 -3.33
C ARG A 331 -8.76 10.83 -4.62
N ARG A 332 -8.36 12.09 -4.53
CA ARG A 332 -8.26 13.04 -5.65
C ARG A 332 -6.82 13.20 -6.14
N SER A 333 -6.67 13.74 -7.35
CA SER A 333 -5.42 13.91 -8.09
C SER A 333 -4.51 15.00 -7.51
N ASP A 334 -5.08 15.95 -6.77
CA ASP A 334 -4.33 16.91 -5.94
C ASP A 334 -3.83 16.30 -4.62
N GLY A 335 -4.15 15.03 -4.37
CA GLY A 335 -3.85 14.38 -3.11
C GLY A 335 -4.83 14.69 -1.99
N SER A 336 -5.98 15.32 -2.23
CA SER A 336 -7.02 15.38 -1.20
C SER A 336 -7.85 14.08 -1.15
N VAL A 337 -8.57 13.86 -0.04
CA VAL A 337 -9.48 12.72 0.14
C VAL A 337 -10.85 13.25 0.51
N VAL A 338 -11.89 12.55 0.07
CA VAL A 338 -13.25 12.72 0.55
C VAL A 338 -13.83 11.38 0.96
N ALA A 339 -14.64 11.41 2.01
CA ALA A 339 -15.40 10.28 2.49
C ALA A 339 -16.85 10.72 2.71
N TRP A 340 -17.80 9.85 2.38
CA TRP A 340 -19.23 10.16 2.47
C TRP A 340 -20.05 8.90 2.76
N GLY A 341 -21.24 9.09 3.34
CA GLY A 341 -22.09 8.02 3.82
C GLY A 341 -22.32 8.05 5.32
N ASP A 342 -22.51 6.86 5.90
CA ASP A 342 -22.68 6.73 7.34
C ASP A 342 -21.55 7.43 8.05
N ASN A 343 -21.93 8.35 8.92
CA ASN A 343 -21.03 9.16 9.70
C ASN A 343 -21.40 9.14 11.18
N VAL A 344 -22.20 8.16 11.62
CA VAL A 344 -22.58 7.99 13.03
C VAL A 344 -21.36 7.97 13.94
N TYR A 345 -20.22 7.52 13.42
CA TYR A 345 -18.97 7.48 14.16
C TYR A 345 -17.89 8.41 13.64
N GLY A 346 -18.21 9.33 12.72
CA GLY A 346 -17.24 10.26 12.16
C GLY A 346 -16.39 9.67 11.03
N GLN A 347 -16.75 8.52 10.43
CA GLN A 347 -15.94 7.83 9.41
C GLN A 347 -15.92 8.57 8.05
N CYS A 348 -16.70 9.64 7.92
CA CYS A 348 -16.65 10.58 6.81
C CYS A 348 -15.94 11.89 7.16
N ASN A 349 -15.54 12.11 8.42
CA ASN A 349 -14.85 13.33 8.87
C ASN A 349 -13.36 13.29 8.47
N VAL A 350 -13.09 13.53 7.18
CA VAL A 350 -11.72 13.51 6.65
C VAL A 350 -10.83 14.52 7.40
N PRO A 351 -9.71 14.08 7.99
CA PRO A 351 -8.79 14.96 8.69
C PRO A 351 -8.20 16.04 7.78
N VAL A 352 -8.02 17.25 8.35
CA VAL A 352 -7.37 18.37 7.66
C VAL A 352 -5.97 17.94 7.19
N LEU A 353 -5.71 18.16 5.90
CA LEU A 353 -4.43 17.86 5.27
C LEU A 353 -3.43 19.00 5.58
N PRO A 354 -2.27 18.71 6.21
CA PRO A 354 -1.24 19.72 6.44
C PRO A 354 -0.73 20.34 5.14
N VAL A 355 -0.32 21.61 5.20
CA VAL A 355 0.19 22.36 4.05
C VAL A 355 1.38 21.64 3.41
N GLY A 356 1.33 21.42 2.10
CA GLY A 356 2.39 20.78 1.32
C GLY A 356 2.32 19.24 1.26
N LEU A 357 1.31 18.62 1.87
CA LEU A 357 1.11 17.17 1.82
C LEU A 357 -0.02 16.78 0.87
N ALA A 358 -0.01 15.50 0.50
CA ALA A 358 -1.03 14.81 -0.29
C ALA A 358 -1.36 13.48 0.39
N TYR A 359 -2.60 13.02 0.36
CA TYR A 359 -2.96 11.61 0.51
C TYR A 359 -2.51 10.84 -0.74
N VAL A 360 -2.09 9.59 -0.57
CA VAL A 360 -1.53 8.73 -1.63
C VAL A 360 -2.16 7.33 -1.69
N GLU A 361 -3.00 6.98 -0.72
CA GLU A 361 -3.65 5.66 -0.61
C GLU A 361 -4.83 5.73 0.36
N VAL A 362 -5.91 4.98 0.10
CA VAL A 362 -7.11 4.91 0.95
C VAL A 362 -7.60 3.47 1.15
N ALA A 363 -8.14 3.18 2.33
CA ALA A 363 -8.83 1.93 2.63
C ALA A 363 -10.08 2.18 3.48
N ALA A 364 -11.10 1.35 3.32
CA ALA A 364 -12.37 1.45 4.03
C ALA A 364 -12.71 0.13 4.75
N GLY A 365 -12.87 0.20 6.08
CA GLY A 365 -13.30 -0.94 6.90
C GLY A 365 -14.82 -0.98 7.10
N GLU A 366 -15.30 -1.64 8.15
CA GLU A 366 -16.75 -1.70 8.44
C GLU A 366 -17.30 -0.30 8.74
N ARG A 367 -16.67 0.42 9.68
CA ARG A 367 -17.14 1.72 10.19
C ARG A 367 -16.01 2.73 10.43
N HIS A 368 -14.86 2.54 9.79
CA HIS A 368 -13.70 3.43 9.89
C HIS A 368 -13.00 3.54 8.53
N THR A 369 -12.24 4.61 8.35
CA THR A 369 -11.47 4.90 7.15
C THR A 369 -10.01 5.12 7.51
N VAL A 370 -9.13 4.75 6.59
CA VAL A 370 -7.68 4.88 6.74
C VAL A 370 -7.12 5.52 5.47
N ALA A 371 -6.22 6.49 5.62
CA ALA A 371 -5.52 7.08 4.50
C ALA A 371 -4.05 7.35 4.83
N ARG A 372 -3.19 7.12 3.83
CA ARG A 372 -1.76 7.41 3.92
C ARG A 372 -1.43 8.72 3.21
N ARG A 373 -0.50 9.49 3.77
CA ARG A 373 0.00 10.75 3.22
C ARG A 373 1.35 10.58 2.51
N SER A 374 1.71 11.54 1.67
CA SER A 374 2.91 11.59 0.84
C SER A 374 4.18 11.77 1.66
N ASP A 375 4.05 12.32 2.86
CA ASP A 375 5.13 12.33 3.83
C ASP A 375 5.34 10.98 4.52
N GLY A 376 4.45 10.01 4.26
CA GLY A 376 4.42 8.72 4.95
C GLY A 376 3.77 8.77 6.32
N SER A 377 3.03 9.82 6.70
CA SER A 377 2.14 9.72 7.85
C SER A 377 0.84 9.01 7.47
N VAL A 378 0.13 8.43 8.44
CA VAL A 378 -1.20 7.83 8.26
C VAL A 378 -2.18 8.54 9.16
N VAL A 379 -3.42 8.63 8.71
CA VAL A 379 -4.55 9.04 9.53
C VAL A 379 -5.67 8.01 9.37
N ALA A 380 -6.37 7.76 10.47
CA ALA A 380 -7.57 6.96 10.49
C ALA A 380 -8.64 7.70 11.30
N TRP A 381 -9.89 7.57 10.87
CA TRP A 381 -11.01 8.28 11.45
C TRP A 381 -12.29 7.47 11.31
N GLY A 382 -13.29 7.77 12.14
CA GLY A 382 -14.51 6.97 12.25
C GLY A 382 -14.68 6.27 13.58
N ASN A 383 -15.42 5.15 13.55
CA ASN A 383 -15.66 4.35 14.73
C ASN A 383 -14.36 4.06 15.41
N ASN A 384 -14.25 4.47 16.67
CA ASN A 384 -13.06 4.30 17.46
C ASN A 384 -13.40 3.69 18.82
N TYR A 385 -14.54 2.98 18.94
CA TYR A 385 -14.91 2.27 20.18
C TYR A 385 -13.84 1.32 20.66
N TYR A 386 -13.02 0.93 19.71
CA TYR A 386 -12.23 -0.24 19.72
C TYR A 386 -10.76 0.19 19.64
N GLY A 387 -10.47 1.28 18.91
CA GLY A 387 -9.17 1.93 18.81
C GLY A 387 -8.72 2.17 17.37
N GLN A 388 -9.56 1.87 16.37
CA GLN A 388 -9.25 1.77 14.92
C GLN A 388 -8.98 3.10 14.24
N CYS A 389 -9.00 4.18 15.00
CA CYS A 389 -8.58 5.50 14.55
C CYS A 389 -7.35 6.03 15.30
N ASN A 390 -6.87 5.35 16.36
CA ASN A 390 -5.69 5.73 17.13
C ASN A 390 -4.37 5.40 16.39
N VAL A 391 -4.08 6.11 15.30
CA VAL A 391 -2.86 5.89 14.50
C VAL A 391 -1.62 6.08 15.36
N PRO A 392 -0.73 5.08 15.46
CA PRO A 392 0.49 5.22 16.25
C PRO A 392 1.47 6.24 15.67
N ALA A 393 2.13 7.00 16.54
CA ALA A 393 3.22 7.89 16.14
C ALA A 393 4.47 7.08 15.80
N LEU A 394 5.13 7.39 14.69
CA LEU A 394 6.40 6.77 14.31
C LEU A 394 7.59 7.57 14.86
N PRO A 395 8.70 6.91 15.25
CA PRO A 395 9.98 7.57 15.50
C PRO A 395 10.47 8.43 14.32
N VAL A 396 11.30 9.43 14.62
CA VAL A 396 11.92 10.31 13.60
C VAL A 396 12.68 9.47 12.57
N GLY A 397 12.45 9.72 11.28
CA GLY A 397 13.11 9.03 10.18
C GLY A 397 12.32 7.86 9.57
N LEU A 398 11.13 7.53 10.08
CA LEU A 398 10.29 6.43 9.57
C LEU A 398 8.99 6.97 8.95
N ALA A 399 8.41 6.21 8.01
CA ALA A 399 7.26 6.62 7.21
C ALA A 399 6.40 5.43 6.79
N TYR A 400 5.09 5.46 7.05
CA TYR A 400 4.12 4.54 6.46
C TYR A 400 4.21 4.46 4.93
N VAL A 401 3.97 3.28 4.37
CA VAL A 401 4.04 2.96 2.93
C VAL A 401 2.86 2.18 2.39
N GLU A 402 1.99 1.63 3.25
CA GLU A 402 0.84 0.81 2.84
C GLU A 402 -0.19 0.76 3.97
N VAL A 403 -1.47 0.73 3.63
CA VAL A 403 -2.59 0.66 4.58
C VAL A 403 -3.64 -0.37 4.15
N ALA A 404 -4.20 -1.09 5.10
CA ALA A 404 -5.35 -1.96 4.89
C ALA A 404 -6.36 -1.80 6.02
N ALA A 405 -7.64 -1.90 5.66
CA ALA A 405 -8.75 -1.90 6.61
C ALA A 405 -9.67 -3.06 6.29
N ASN A 406 -10.05 -3.81 7.33
CA ASN A 406 -11.12 -4.81 7.23
C ASN A 406 -12.14 -4.54 8.35
N TRP A 407 -13.00 -5.50 8.70
CA TRP A 407 -14.11 -5.37 9.65
C TRP A 407 -13.85 -4.33 10.78
N ARG A 408 -13.06 -4.66 11.81
CA ARG A 408 -12.93 -3.83 13.03
C ARG A 408 -11.55 -3.30 13.39
N HIS A 409 -10.55 -3.50 12.53
CA HIS A 409 -9.19 -3.06 12.82
C HIS A 409 -8.46 -2.58 11.56
N THR A 410 -7.48 -1.72 11.78
CA THR A 410 -6.60 -1.17 10.76
C THR A 410 -5.22 -1.75 10.92
N VAL A 411 -4.53 -1.95 9.79
CA VAL A 411 -3.10 -2.21 9.80
C VAL A 411 -2.38 -1.36 8.77
N ALA A 412 -1.18 -0.90 9.11
CA ALA A 412 -0.32 -0.15 8.20
C ALA A 412 1.13 -0.60 8.32
N ARG A 413 1.84 -0.52 7.19
CA ARG A 413 3.28 -0.78 7.07
C ARG A 413 4.04 0.54 6.98
N TYR A 414 5.24 0.65 7.54
CA TYR A 414 6.18 1.78 7.49
C TYR A 414 7.57 1.38 7.00
N VAL A 415 8.43 2.29 6.54
CA VAL A 415 9.81 2.07 6.10
C VAL A 415 10.71 3.26 6.48
N GLN A 416 12.03 3.06 6.54
CA GLN A 416 12.97 4.14 6.81
C GLN A 416 12.84 5.09 5.63
N ARG A 417 12.54 6.35 5.92
CA ARG A 417 12.47 7.39 4.89
C ARG A 417 13.85 7.49 4.26
N CYS A 418 13.96 7.22 2.96
CA CYS A 418 15.19 7.41 2.19
C CYS A 418 14.92 8.42 1.07
N GLY A 419 15.92 9.23 0.73
CA GLY A 419 15.78 10.34 -0.22
C GLY A 419 15.79 11.72 0.43
N LEU A 420 15.24 12.72 -0.26
CA LEU A 420 15.29 14.11 0.16
C LEU A 420 14.36 14.39 1.35
N GLY A 421 14.90 15.03 2.39
CA GLY A 421 14.15 15.61 3.50
C GLY A 421 13.79 17.08 3.24
N ASN A 422 13.42 17.78 4.30
CA ASN A 422 13.04 19.20 4.22
C ASN A 422 14.27 20.12 4.32
N THR A 423 14.17 21.34 3.77
CA THR A 423 15.06 22.42 4.17
C THR A 423 14.60 23.02 5.49
N TYR A 424 15.53 23.53 6.28
CA TYR A 424 15.28 24.07 7.61
C TYR A 424 16.29 25.17 7.93
N CYS A 425 16.09 25.91 9.03
CA CYS A 425 16.96 27.02 9.44
C CYS A 425 16.97 28.18 8.41
N THR A 426 17.48 29.34 8.78
CA THR A 426 17.38 30.56 7.96
C THR A 426 18.70 30.84 7.26
N SER A 427 18.66 31.09 5.95
CA SER A 427 19.81 31.55 5.17
C SER A 427 20.29 32.93 5.60
N LYS A 428 21.60 33.19 5.49
CA LYS A 428 22.19 34.52 5.67
C LYS A 428 22.21 35.27 4.33
N VAL A 429 21.64 36.47 4.33
CA VAL A 429 21.68 37.39 3.17
C VAL A 429 23.14 37.81 2.89
N ASN A 430 23.55 37.76 1.63
CA ASN A 430 24.92 38.11 1.23
C ASN A 430 25.12 39.65 1.09
N SER A 431 26.35 40.09 0.87
CA SER A 431 26.70 41.51 0.75
C SER A 431 26.06 42.22 -0.45
N LEU A 432 25.52 41.47 -1.42
CA LEU A 432 24.75 41.99 -2.56
C LEU A 432 23.22 41.96 -2.34
N GLY A 433 22.76 41.60 -1.14
CA GLY A 433 21.33 41.57 -0.79
C GLY A 433 20.59 40.30 -1.23
N CYS A 434 21.28 39.28 -1.72
CA CYS A 434 20.65 38.05 -2.17
C CYS A 434 20.53 37.02 -1.05
N THR A 435 19.51 36.17 -1.17
CA THR A 435 19.21 35.08 -0.23
C THR A 435 19.65 33.74 -0.83
N PRO A 436 20.79 33.16 -0.39
CA PRO A 436 21.27 31.86 -0.86
C PRO A 436 20.29 30.74 -0.55
N ARG A 437 20.12 29.79 -1.47
CA ARG A 437 19.22 28.64 -1.29
C ARG A 437 19.90 27.34 -1.64
N ILE A 438 19.81 26.35 -0.75
CA ILE A 438 20.27 24.98 -0.99
C ILE A 438 19.16 24.17 -1.66
N ARG A 439 19.53 23.28 -2.58
CA ARG A 439 18.65 22.28 -3.20
C ARG A 439 19.44 21.00 -3.41
N ALA A 440 18.74 19.90 -3.60
CA ALA A 440 19.36 18.68 -4.08
C ALA A 440 18.50 17.97 -5.11
N SER A 441 19.14 17.20 -5.98
CA SER A 441 18.51 16.41 -7.03
C SER A 441 19.22 15.07 -7.20
N GLY A 442 18.47 14.08 -7.69
CA GLY A 442 18.94 12.71 -7.81
C GLY A 442 18.79 11.91 -6.52
N LEU A 443 19.39 10.71 -6.48
CA LEU A 443 19.18 9.73 -5.41
C LEU A 443 20.41 9.64 -4.50
N PRO A 444 20.33 10.09 -3.23
CA PRO A 444 21.40 9.85 -2.26
C PRO A 444 21.51 8.34 -2.02
N SER A 445 22.62 7.70 -2.38
CA SER A 445 22.71 6.23 -2.39
C SER A 445 24.02 5.74 -1.79
N SER A 446 23.95 4.65 -1.00
CA SER A 446 25.14 3.98 -0.45
C SER A 446 25.86 3.11 -1.48
N SER A 447 25.24 2.82 -2.61
CA SER A 447 25.77 1.92 -3.64
C SER A 447 26.06 2.63 -4.97
N SER A 448 25.45 3.79 -5.24
CA SER A 448 25.78 4.61 -6.40
C SER A 448 27.01 5.47 -6.14
N GLY A 449 27.97 5.47 -7.07
CA GLY A 449 29.15 6.33 -7.02
C GLY A 449 28.96 7.74 -7.58
N GLN A 450 27.74 8.09 -8.03
CA GLN A 450 27.40 9.39 -8.62
C GLN A 450 25.87 9.61 -8.64
N GLY A 451 25.43 10.78 -9.08
CA GLY A 451 24.03 11.07 -9.39
C GLY A 451 23.22 11.64 -8.23
N PHE A 452 23.87 12.15 -7.17
CA PHE A 452 23.19 12.91 -6.12
C PHE A 452 23.81 14.29 -5.93
N LEU A 453 23.24 15.30 -6.57
CA LEU A 453 23.80 16.63 -6.62
C LEU A 453 23.20 17.51 -5.53
N VAL A 454 24.04 18.03 -4.63
CA VAL A 454 23.67 19.07 -3.67
C VAL A 454 24.18 20.41 -4.19
N THR A 455 23.28 21.37 -4.38
CA THR A 455 23.57 22.65 -5.01
C THR A 455 23.17 23.83 -4.14
N ALA A 456 23.83 24.97 -4.31
CA ALA A 456 23.35 26.24 -3.78
C ALA A 456 23.33 27.29 -4.89
N GLY A 457 22.15 27.89 -5.10
CA GLY A 457 21.98 29.02 -6.01
C GLY A 457 21.83 30.34 -5.25
N ARG A 458 21.89 31.45 -5.98
CA ARG A 458 21.85 32.83 -5.43
C ARG A 458 23.02 33.13 -4.49
N VAL A 459 24.15 32.47 -4.71
CA VAL A 459 25.41 32.76 -4.03
C VAL A 459 26.23 33.74 -4.87
N LEU A 460 27.26 34.34 -4.27
CA LEU A 460 28.18 35.19 -5.00
C LEU A 460 28.89 34.37 -6.08
N ASN A 461 28.93 34.90 -7.30
CA ASN A 461 29.59 34.25 -8.42
C ASN A 461 31.12 34.25 -8.27
N GLN A 462 31.76 33.16 -8.68
CA GLN A 462 33.21 32.96 -8.67
C GLN A 462 33.87 33.16 -7.31
N LYS A 463 33.20 32.70 -6.26
CA LYS A 463 33.74 32.66 -4.90
C LYS A 463 33.97 31.21 -4.47
N PRO A 464 34.98 30.96 -3.63
CA PRO A 464 35.17 29.65 -3.04
C PRO A 464 34.09 29.39 -1.99
N GLY A 465 33.60 28.16 -1.97
CA GLY A 465 32.68 27.64 -0.98
C GLY A 465 32.93 26.16 -0.70
N LEU A 466 32.26 25.66 0.32
CA LEU A 466 32.30 24.25 0.71
C LEU A 466 30.96 23.87 1.34
N LEU A 467 30.60 22.61 1.20
CA LEU A 467 29.44 22.05 1.89
C LEU A 467 29.87 21.58 3.28
N LEU A 468 29.27 22.16 4.31
CA LEU A 468 29.32 21.69 5.69
C LEU A 468 28.29 20.59 5.86
N TYR A 469 28.64 19.50 6.56
CA TYR A 469 27.71 18.40 6.79
C TYR A 469 27.97 17.68 8.11
N GLY A 470 26.95 16.95 8.59
CA GLY A 470 26.99 16.16 9.81
C GLY A 470 25.86 15.13 9.84
N ILE A 471 25.97 14.18 10.77
CA ILE A 471 25.00 13.08 10.97
C ILE A 471 24.35 13.11 12.36
N HIS A 472 24.46 14.26 13.05
CA HIS A 472 24.03 14.43 14.44
C HIS A 472 22.77 15.30 14.56
N GLY A 473 22.07 15.52 13.44
CA GLY A 473 20.84 16.29 13.40
C GLY A 473 21.02 17.77 13.03
N PRO A 474 19.90 18.50 12.90
CA PRO A 474 19.89 19.93 12.65
C PRO A 474 20.37 20.73 13.87
N ALA A 475 20.94 21.91 13.62
CA ALA A 475 21.23 22.90 14.65
C ALA A 475 20.83 24.30 14.17
N ALA A 476 20.94 25.30 15.05
CA ALA A 476 20.82 26.71 14.68
C ALA A 476 21.71 27.53 15.63
N THR A 477 23.03 27.34 15.53
CA THR A 477 23.99 28.03 16.41
C THR A 477 24.56 29.27 15.71
N PRO A 478 24.76 30.41 16.41
CA PRO A 478 25.34 31.59 15.81
C PRO A 478 26.69 31.29 15.15
N PHE A 479 26.84 31.66 13.88
CA PHE A 479 28.03 31.39 13.09
C PHE A 479 28.23 32.47 12.03
N GLN A 480 29.30 33.27 12.17
CA GLN A 480 29.75 34.26 11.18
C GLN A 480 28.63 35.19 10.67
N GLY A 481 27.81 35.70 11.58
CA GLY A 481 26.72 36.63 11.26
C GLY A 481 25.47 35.96 10.68
N GLY A 482 25.37 34.63 10.76
CA GLY A 482 24.16 33.85 10.49
C GLY A 482 24.07 32.66 11.44
N PHE A 483 23.45 31.57 10.99
CA PHE A 483 23.32 30.33 11.76
C PHE A 483 24.01 29.16 11.07
N LEU A 484 24.80 28.41 11.82
CA LEU A 484 25.26 27.09 11.42
C LEU A 484 24.12 26.10 11.65
N CYS A 485 23.60 25.54 10.56
CA CYS A 485 22.41 24.71 10.59
C CYS A 485 22.72 23.21 10.79
N VAL A 486 23.94 22.86 11.18
CA VAL A 486 24.42 21.48 11.30
C VAL A 486 24.99 21.26 12.69
N ALA A 487 24.53 20.24 13.40
CA ALA A 487 25.03 19.94 14.74
C ALA A 487 26.49 19.44 14.71
N PRO A 488 27.35 19.86 15.67
CA PRO A 488 28.72 19.35 15.76
C PRO A 488 28.75 17.86 16.18
N PRO A 489 29.81 17.11 15.84
CA PRO A 489 30.99 17.50 15.06
C PRO A 489 30.69 17.74 13.57
N VAL A 490 31.04 18.95 13.08
CA VAL A 490 30.81 19.35 11.69
C VAL A 490 31.99 18.93 10.82
N ARG A 491 31.68 18.38 9.65
CA ARG A 491 32.64 18.02 8.61
C ARG A 491 32.44 18.89 7.38
N ARG A 492 33.42 18.84 6.47
CA ARG A 492 33.42 19.61 5.23
C ARG A 492 33.83 18.77 4.05
N THR A 493 33.24 19.10 2.91
CA THR A 493 33.67 18.65 1.60
C THR A 493 34.91 19.43 1.13
N PRO A 494 35.60 18.99 0.06
CA PRO A 494 36.57 19.82 -0.64
C PRO A 494 35.96 21.15 -1.09
N ALA A 495 36.78 22.19 -1.18
CA ALA A 495 36.31 23.49 -1.65
C ALA A 495 35.97 23.43 -3.15
N VAL A 496 34.87 24.07 -3.52
CA VAL A 496 34.44 24.29 -4.90
C VAL A 496 34.28 25.79 -5.15
N ASN A 497 34.45 26.22 -6.40
CA ASN A 497 34.11 27.58 -6.79
C ASN A 497 32.67 27.62 -7.31
N SER A 498 31.97 28.72 -7.04
CA SER A 498 30.67 28.96 -7.68
C SER A 498 30.86 29.36 -9.14
N PHE A 499 29.95 28.89 -10.00
CA PHE A 499 29.92 29.25 -11.42
C PHE A 499 28.60 29.94 -11.77
N GLY A 500 28.64 30.88 -12.71
CA GLY A 500 27.53 31.76 -13.07
C GLY A 500 27.90 32.59 -14.30
N SER A 501 27.49 33.86 -14.35
CA SER A 501 27.88 34.83 -15.40
C SER A 501 29.40 34.85 -15.66
N ALA A 502 29.78 35.16 -16.90
CA ALA A 502 31.18 35.34 -17.29
C ALA A 502 31.84 36.52 -16.55
N LEU A 503 33.16 36.46 -16.35
CA LEU A 503 33.93 37.54 -15.72
C LEU A 503 33.78 38.88 -16.46
N PRO A 504 33.79 40.03 -15.75
CA PRO A 504 33.92 40.20 -14.30
C PRO A 504 32.55 40.27 -13.60
N ALA A 505 32.05 39.16 -13.07
CA ALA A 505 30.75 39.13 -12.42
C ALA A 505 30.89 39.18 -10.88
N SER A 506 30.50 40.30 -10.28
CA SER A 506 30.19 40.41 -8.84
C SER A 506 28.68 40.46 -8.67
N ASP A 507 28.03 39.34 -8.99
CA ASP A 507 26.57 39.18 -8.98
C ASP A 507 26.17 37.93 -8.17
N CYS A 508 24.85 37.69 -8.08
CA CYS A 508 24.27 36.54 -7.38
C CYS A 508 23.94 35.36 -8.31
N THR A 509 24.57 35.28 -9.48
CA THR A 509 24.33 34.17 -10.42
C THR A 509 25.11 32.91 -10.07
N GLY A 510 25.97 32.99 -9.05
CA GLY A 510 26.81 31.88 -8.62
C GLY A 510 25.97 30.67 -8.21
N ILE A 511 26.47 29.50 -8.61
CA ILE A 511 25.96 28.20 -8.23
C ILE A 511 27.12 27.35 -7.69
N TYR A 512 27.00 26.88 -6.45
CA TYR A 512 27.80 25.76 -5.96
C TYR A 512 27.12 24.44 -6.30
N ALA A 513 27.92 23.41 -6.57
CA ALA A 513 27.42 22.06 -6.80
C ALA A 513 28.46 21.04 -6.34
N ILE A 514 28.00 19.99 -5.66
CA ILE A 514 28.83 18.82 -5.35
C ILE A 514 27.98 17.56 -5.47
N ASP A 515 28.53 16.52 -6.10
CA ASP A 515 27.92 15.20 -6.10
C ASP A 515 28.29 14.47 -4.82
N MET A 516 27.32 14.31 -3.94
CA MET A 516 27.53 13.73 -2.61
C MET A 516 27.68 12.20 -2.67
N ASN A 517 27.20 11.52 -3.72
CA ASN A 517 27.49 10.10 -3.93
C ASN A 517 28.96 9.92 -4.34
N ALA A 518 29.44 10.76 -5.27
CA ALA A 518 30.85 10.74 -5.68
C ALA A 518 31.79 11.15 -4.54
N PHE A 519 31.39 12.14 -3.73
CA PHE A 519 32.13 12.51 -2.52
C PHE A 519 32.16 11.36 -1.51
N ALA A 520 31.04 10.67 -1.25
CA ALA A 520 30.95 9.60 -0.26
C ALA A 520 31.96 8.47 -0.50
N ILE A 521 32.21 8.12 -1.76
CA ILE A 521 33.19 7.09 -2.15
C ILE A 521 34.62 7.62 -2.31
N GLY A 522 34.86 8.90 -2.03
CA GLY A 522 36.18 9.53 -2.11
C GLY A 522 36.60 9.99 -3.51
N ALA A 523 35.73 9.91 -4.53
CA ALA A 523 36.09 10.25 -5.91
C ALA A 523 36.41 11.74 -6.13
N LEU A 524 35.93 12.62 -5.24
CA LEU A 524 36.17 14.06 -5.28
C LEU A 524 37.33 14.52 -4.38
N GLY A 525 38.03 13.60 -3.71
CA GLY A 525 39.08 13.88 -2.75
C GLY A 525 38.57 14.25 -1.34
N GLY A 526 39.50 14.35 -0.38
CA GLY A 526 39.21 14.49 1.05
C GLY A 526 39.04 13.14 1.77
N THR A 527 38.59 13.18 3.04
CA THR A 527 38.31 11.98 3.85
C THR A 527 36.83 11.97 4.26
N PRO A 528 35.94 11.37 3.44
CA PRO A 528 34.51 11.29 3.71
C PRO A 528 34.22 10.56 5.03
N HIS A 529 33.06 10.85 5.63
CA HIS A 529 32.63 10.09 6.81
C HIS A 529 32.10 8.72 6.36
N PRO A 530 32.49 7.60 6.99
CA PRO A 530 32.04 6.26 6.56
C PRO A 530 30.52 6.08 6.50
N ALA A 531 29.78 6.79 7.35
CA ALA A 531 28.31 6.79 7.31
C ALA A 531 27.71 7.35 6.01
N LEU A 532 28.47 8.08 5.19
CA LEU A 532 27.99 8.54 3.88
C LEU A 532 27.77 7.40 2.89
N THR A 533 28.32 6.22 3.15
CA THR A 533 28.09 4.99 2.37
C THR A 533 27.25 3.97 3.16
N ALA A 534 26.52 4.40 4.19
CA ALA A 534 25.63 3.54 4.97
C ALA A 534 24.16 3.93 4.75
N GLY A 535 23.40 3.04 4.09
CA GLY A 535 21.96 3.21 3.89
C GLY A 535 21.21 3.45 5.21
N GLY A 536 20.26 4.38 5.19
CA GLY A 536 19.49 4.84 6.35
C GLY A 536 20.15 6.00 7.13
N THR A 537 21.38 6.39 6.80
CA THR A 537 22.05 7.53 7.45
C THR A 537 21.37 8.84 7.07
N VAL A 538 20.90 9.58 8.09
CA VAL A 538 20.40 10.95 7.93
C VAL A 538 21.58 11.91 7.91
N VAL A 539 21.64 12.76 6.89
CA VAL A 539 22.69 13.75 6.70
C VAL A 539 22.07 15.14 6.67
N ASN A 540 22.61 16.01 7.50
CA ASN A 540 22.26 17.42 7.58
C ASN A 540 23.41 18.22 6.97
N CYS A 541 23.13 19.10 6.02
CA CYS A 541 24.16 19.87 5.32
C CYS A 541 23.77 21.31 5.04
N GLN A 542 24.76 22.18 4.88
CA GLN A 542 24.61 23.61 4.63
C GLN A 542 25.77 24.11 3.78
N TRP A 543 25.50 24.96 2.79
CA TRP A 543 26.58 25.60 2.04
C TRP A 543 27.15 26.79 2.79
N TRP A 544 28.47 26.83 2.83
CA TRP A 544 29.27 27.98 3.24
C TRP A 544 30.00 28.54 2.02
N GLY A 545 30.00 29.86 1.86
CA GLY A 545 30.75 30.52 0.79
C GLY A 545 31.46 31.78 1.27
N ARG A 546 32.59 32.12 0.66
CA ARG A 546 33.32 33.35 0.99
C ARG A 546 32.60 34.60 0.46
N ASP A 547 32.44 35.59 1.33
CA ASP A 547 31.82 36.88 1.02
C ASP A 547 32.70 38.04 1.54
N PRO A 548 33.62 38.55 0.71
CA PRO A 548 34.51 39.63 1.12
C PRO A 548 33.80 40.98 1.32
N GLY A 549 32.52 41.10 0.95
CA GLY A 549 31.77 42.35 1.12
C GLY A 549 31.39 42.65 2.56
N PHE A 550 31.51 41.68 3.47
CA PHE A 550 31.43 41.91 4.92
C PHE A 550 32.81 41.85 5.59
N PRO A 551 33.04 42.59 6.69
CA PRO A 551 34.25 42.45 7.48
C PRO A 551 34.30 41.08 8.19
N ALA A 552 35.52 40.58 8.39
CA ALA A 552 35.74 39.41 9.24
C ALA A 552 35.24 39.70 10.68
N PRO A 553 34.63 38.73 11.39
CA PRO A 553 34.49 37.31 11.05
C PRO A 553 33.23 36.95 10.23
N ASN A 554 32.45 37.93 9.77
CA ASN A 554 31.15 37.72 9.12
C ASN A 554 31.24 37.73 7.58
N ASN A 555 32.43 37.52 7.03
CA ASN A 555 32.76 37.62 5.61
C ASN A 555 32.34 36.39 4.79
N THR A 556 31.10 35.93 5.00
CA THR A 556 30.60 34.64 4.49
C THR A 556 29.13 34.68 4.09
N THR A 557 28.75 33.76 3.20
CA THR A 557 27.37 33.43 2.82
C THR A 557 26.99 32.07 3.40
N LEU A 558 25.74 31.93 3.83
CA LEU A 558 25.18 30.69 4.39
C LEU A 558 23.81 30.43 3.78
N THR A 559 23.57 29.21 3.28
CA THR A 559 22.21 28.79 2.88
C THR A 559 21.37 28.42 4.10
N GLU A 560 20.08 28.13 3.88
CA GLU A 560 19.32 27.23 4.75
C GLU A 560 20.01 25.84 4.84
N GLY A 561 19.65 25.04 5.83
CA GLY A 561 20.08 23.64 5.96
C GLY A 561 19.24 22.72 5.09
N LEU A 562 19.81 21.61 4.64
CA LEU A 562 19.15 20.52 3.92
C LEU A 562 19.36 19.22 4.68
N GLU A 563 18.27 18.50 4.93
CA GLU A 563 18.30 17.12 5.40
C GLU A 563 18.05 16.15 4.24
N TYR A 564 18.79 15.05 4.19
CA TYR A 564 18.49 13.92 3.32
C TYR A 564 18.90 12.62 3.99
N THR A 565 18.29 11.51 3.57
CA THR A 565 18.63 10.18 4.08
C THR A 565 19.19 9.33 2.95
N ILE A 566 20.34 8.70 3.18
CA ILE A 566 21.01 7.83 2.20
C ILE A 566 20.17 6.58 1.94
N CYS A 567 19.84 6.33 0.69
CA CYS A 567 19.18 5.12 0.21
C CYS A 567 20.19 3.96 0.11
N PRO A 568 19.77 2.69 0.32
CA PRO A 568 20.59 1.52 0.04
C PRO A 568 21.18 1.51 -1.39
#